data_AF-B0MVQ5-F1
#
_entry.id   AF-B0MVQ5-F1
#
_cell.length_a   1.000
_cell.length_b   1.000
_cell.length_c   1.000
_cell.angle_alpha   90.00
_cell.angle_beta   90.00
_cell.angle_gamma   90.00
#
_symmetry.space_group_name_H-M   'P 1'
#
loop_
_entity.id
_entity.type
_entity.pdbx_description
1 polymer ?
#
loop_
_entity_poly.entity_id
_entity_poly.type
_entity_poly.pdbx_seq_one_letter_code
_entity_poly.pdbx_strand_id
1 'polypeptide(L)'
;MNEDLKHKAINLLKELGYTAYRISQDTGLSQSIIGQWLSGKVEPSEANAKYILLYYSNREPSISSMEDQKFISFFEKRDRQYEIILTQNSEIIRQNGEILQRVLKYIDDNNSK
;
A
#
# COMPACT_ATOMS: atom_id res chain seq x y z
N MET A 1 -2.65 -26.90 1.59
CA MET A 1 -2.34 -25.65 2.33
C MET A 1 -2.59 -24.38 1.52
N ASN A 2 -2.21 -24.31 0.23
CA ASN A 2 -2.33 -23.07 -0.55
C ASN A 2 -3.74 -22.77 -1.11
N GLU A 3 -4.52 -23.80 -1.45
CA GLU A 3 -5.91 -23.61 -1.91
C GLU A 3 -6.84 -23.06 -0.81
N ASP A 4 -6.59 -23.44 0.44
CA ASP A 4 -7.35 -22.99 1.61
C ASP A 4 -7.29 -21.46 1.77
N LEU A 5 -6.13 -20.87 1.48
CA LEU A 5 -5.88 -19.43 1.66
C LEU A 5 -6.64 -18.59 0.62
N LYS A 6 -6.65 -19.05 -0.64
CA LYS A 6 -7.42 -18.39 -1.71
C LYS A 6 -8.92 -18.47 -1.48
N HIS A 7 -9.41 -19.65 -1.07
CA HIS A 7 -10.82 -19.85 -0.75
C HIS A 7 -11.26 -18.96 0.42
N LYS A 8 -10.45 -18.87 1.48
CA LYS A 8 -10.69 -17.95 2.60
C LYS A 8 -10.80 -16.49 2.15
N ALA A 9 -9.89 -16.03 1.28
CA ALA A 9 -9.94 -14.66 0.76
C ALA A 9 -11.23 -14.38 -0.03
N ILE A 10 -11.65 -15.31 -0.90
CA ILE A 10 -12.89 -15.17 -1.67
C ILE A 10 -14.11 -15.20 -0.75
N ASN A 11 -14.14 -16.10 0.23
CA ASN A 11 -15.25 -16.21 1.18
C ASN A 11 -15.39 -14.93 2.01
N LEU A 12 -14.29 -14.38 2.51
CA LEU A 12 -14.29 -13.10 3.23
C LEU A 12 -14.91 -11.98 2.37
N LEU A 13 -14.52 -11.86 1.09
CA LEU A 13 -15.10 -10.86 0.20
C LEU A 13 -16.60 -11.07 -0.03
N LYS A 14 -17.06 -12.32 -0.10
CA LYS A 14 -18.48 -12.66 -0.24
C LYS A 14 -19.27 -12.36 1.04
N GLU A 15 -18.72 -12.67 2.20
CA GLU A 15 -19.31 -12.40 3.52
C GLU A 15 -19.46 -10.90 3.79
N LEU A 16 -18.47 -10.08 3.38
CA LEU A 16 -18.56 -8.62 3.46
C LEU A 16 -19.68 -8.03 2.58
N GLY A 17 -20.12 -8.75 1.54
CA GLY A 17 -21.19 -8.30 0.63
C GLY A 17 -20.86 -7.05 -0.19
N TYR A 18 -19.58 -6.68 -0.30
CA TYR A 18 -19.16 -5.47 -1.01
C TYR A 18 -19.14 -5.68 -2.54
N THR A 19 -19.48 -4.61 -3.27
CA THR A 19 -19.35 -4.62 -4.72
C THR A 19 -17.87 -4.62 -5.13
N ALA A 20 -17.56 -5.16 -6.31
CA ALA A 20 -16.20 -5.12 -6.84
C ALA A 20 -15.66 -3.69 -6.95
N TYR A 21 -16.53 -2.70 -7.20
CA TYR A 21 -16.17 -1.29 -7.18
C TYR A 21 -15.67 -0.84 -5.80
N ARG A 22 -16.42 -1.14 -4.73
CA ARG A 22 -16.03 -0.78 -3.36
C ARG A 22 -14.71 -1.43 -2.95
N ILE A 23 -14.55 -2.73 -3.24
CA ILE A 23 -13.31 -3.46 -2.94
C ILE A 23 -12.13 -2.84 -3.72
N SER A 24 -12.36 -2.38 -4.95
CA SER A 24 -11.35 -1.71 -5.76
C SER A 24 -10.92 -0.36 -5.15
N GLN A 25 -11.87 0.43 -4.65
CA GLN A 25 -11.56 1.70 -3.96
C GLN A 25 -10.76 1.46 -2.67
N ASP A 26 -11.08 0.41 -1.93
CA ASP A 26 -10.44 0.10 -0.65
C ASP A 26 -9.01 -0.46 -0.82
N THR A 27 -8.81 -1.34 -1.80
CA THR A 27 -7.58 -2.15 -1.95
C THR A 27 -6.68 -1.73 -3.12
N GLY A 28 -7.17 -0.85 -4.01
CA GLY A 28 -6.47 -0.49 -5.24
C GLY A 28 -6.37 -1.62 -6.29
N LEU A 29 -6.93 -2.80 -6.01
CA LEU A 29 -7.02 -3.90 -6.99
C LEU A 29 -8.05 -3.55 -8.06
N SER A 30 -7.84 -4.01 -9.30
CA SER A 30 -8.77 -3.71 -10.40
C SER A 30 -10.18 -4.27 -10.12
N GLN A 31 -11.20 -3.45 -10.32
CA GLN A 31 -12.59 -3.88 -10.24
C GLN A 31 -12.89 -5.08 -11.16
N SER A 32 -12.25 -5.16 -12.34
CA SER A 32 -12.46 -6.26 -13.28
C SER A 32 -11.93 -7.59 -12.74
N ILE A 33 -10.75 -7.59 -12.09
CA ILE A 33 -10.16 -8.81 -11.55
C ILE A 33 -10.92 -9.30 -10.32
N ILE A 34 -11.38 -8.37 -9.46
CA ILE A 34 -12.22 -8.68 -8.31
C ILE A 34 -13.55 -9.30 -8.76
N GLY A 35 -14.17 -8.76 -9.82
CA GLY A 35 -15.40 -9.34 -10.38
C GLY A 35 -15.21 -10.78 -10.87
N GLN A 36 -14.07 -11.09 -11.48
CA GLN A 36 -13.74 -12.45 -11.90
C GLN A 36 -13.59 -13.40 -10.70
N TRP A 37 -12.93 -12.96 -9.62
CA TRP A 37 -12.79 -13.75 -8.39
C TRP A 37 -14.14 -14.04 -7.72
N LEU A 38 -14.99 -13.02 -7.58
CA LEU A 38 -16.31 -13.18 -6.95
C LEU A 38 -17.23 -14.13 -7.74
N SER A 39 -17.13 -14.09 -9.08
CA SER A 39 -17.84 -15.00 -9.98
C SER A 39 -17.25 -16.42 -10.04
N GLY A 40 -16.06 -16.65 -9.47
CA GLY A 40 -15.34 -17.93 -9.54
C GLY A 40 -14.73 -18.25 -10.90
N LYS A 41 -14.63 -17.27 -11.82
CA LYS A 41 -14.02 -17.48 -13.15
C LYS A 41 -12.51 -17.65 -13.09
N VAL A 42 -11.87 -16.95 -12.16
CA VAL A 42 -10.43 -16.93 -11.94
C VAL A 42 -10.19 -16.95 -10.44
N GLU A 43 -9.15 -17.62 -10.00
CA GLU A 43 -8.70 -17.54 -8.61
C GLU A 43 -7.69 -16.41 -8.41
N PRO A 44 -7.66 -15.75 -7.25
CA PRO A 44 -6.58 -14.84 -6.91
C PRO A 44 -5.24 -15.57 -6.84
N SER A 45 -4.17 -14.85 -7.15
CA SER A 45 -2.83 -15.30 -6.81
C SER A 45 -2.67 -15.39 -5.29
N GLU A 46 -1.70 -16.15 -4.82
CA GLU A 46 -1.41 -16.26 -3.38
C GLU A 46 -1.11 -14.88 -2.76
N ALA A 47 -0.40 -14.02 -3.48
CA ALA A 47 -0.12 -12.64 -3.04
C ALA A 47 -1.40 -11.81 -2.88
N ASN A 48 -2.33 -11.90 -3.84
CA ASN A 48 -3.59 -11.17 -3.78
C ASN A 48 -4.50 -11.72 -2.68
N ALA A 49 -4.54 -13.04 -2.50
CA ALA A 49 -5.31 -13.68 -1.42
C ALA A 49 -4.81 -13.23 -0.04
N LYS A 50 -3.48 -13.23 0.17
CA LYS A 50 -2.85 -12.71 1.39
C LYS A 50 -3.15 -11.23 1.61
N TYR A 51 -3.08 -10.41 0.56
CA TYR A 51 -3.37 -8.99 0.67
C TYR A 51 -4.83 -8.70 1.05
N ILE A 52 -5.78 -9.40 0.43
CA ILE A 52 -7.21 -9.29 0.76
C ILE A 52 -7.47 -9.66 2.22
N LEU A 53 -6.97 -10.81 2.66
CA LEU A 53 -7.12 -11.25 4.04
C LEU A 53 -6.51 -10.24 5.00
N LEU A 54 -5.29 -9.76 4.74
CA LEU A 54 -4.65 -8.76 5.60
C LEU A 54 -5.47 -7.46 5.70
N TYR A 55 -5.95 -6.95 4.56
CA TYR A 55 -6.68 -5.68 4.51
C TYR A 55 -7.99 -5.73 5.31
N TYR A 56 -8.72 -6.84 5.19
CA TYR A 56 -10.06 -6.97 5.80
C TYR A 56 -10.05 -7.69 7.15
N SER A 57 -9.11 -8.60 7.42
CA SER A 57 -8.95 -9.25 8.73
C SER A 57 -8.44 -8.28 9.80
N ASN A 58 -7.65 -7.26 9.44
CA ASN A 58 -7.26 -6.19 10.38
C ASN A 58 -8.41 -5.22 10.74
N ARG A 59 -9.60 -5.40 10.15
CA ARG A 59 -10.81 -4.67 10.56
C ARG A 59 -11.66 -5.44 11.58
N GLU A 60 -11.34 -6.70 11.88
CA GLU A 60 -11.88 -7.42 13.04
C GLU A 60 -10.76 -7.70 14.07
N PRO A 61 -10.92 -7.25 15.33
CA PRO A 61 -9.91 -7.48 16.35
C PRO A 61 -10.06 -8.89 16.93
N SER A 62 -9.31 -9.88 16.41
CA SER A 62 -8.70 -10.95 17.22
C SER A 62 -7.96 -12.03 16.40
N ILE A 63 -6.68 -12.26 16.71
CA ILE A 63 -6.07 -13.50 17.27
C ILE A 63 -4.55 -13.44 17.04
N SER A 64 -3.77 -13.65 18.12
CA SER A 64 -2.32 -13.45 18.22
C SER A 64 -1.56 -14.77 18.11
N SER A 65 -0.77 -14.98 17.05
CA SER A 65 0.33 -15.95 17.01
C SER A 65 1.70 -15.28 16.94
N MET A 66 2.76 -15.98 17.37
CA MET A 66 4.13 -15.45 17.40
C MET A 66 4.73 -15.22 16.00
N GLU A 67 4.19 -15.90 14.98
CA GLU A 67 4.51 -15.67 13.56
C GLU A 67 3.89 -14.36 13.06
N ASP A 68 2.68 -14.01 13.53
CA ASP A 68 2.02 -12.74 13.20
C ASP A 68 2.79 -11.54 13.76
N GLN A 69 3.41 -11.66 14.94
CA GLN A 69 4.24 -10.58 15.51
C GLN A 69 5.51 -10.32 14.70
N LYS A 70 6.17 -11.38 14.23
CA LYS A 70 7.36 -11.26 13.36
C LYS A 70 6.98 -10.69 11.99
N PHE A 71 5.77 -10.98 11.53
CA PHE A 71 5.24 -10.47 10.27
C PHE A 71 4.78 -9.01 10.37
N ILE A 72 4.06 -8.62 11.43
CA ILE A 72 3.68 -7.22 11.73
C ILE A 72 4.94 -6.34 11.85
N SER A 73 5.92 -6.78 12.62
CA SER A 73 7.18 -6.02 12.79
C SER A 73 8.00 -5.87 11.50
N PHE A 74 7.82 -6.75 10.50
CA PHE A 74 8.42 -6.58 9.17
C PHE A 74 7.80 -5.40 8.42
N PHE A 75 6.47 -5.28 8.44
CA PHE A 75 5.77 -4.17 7.79
C PHE A 75 5.99 -2.85 8.52
N GLU A 76 5.96 -2.83 9.86
CA GLU A 76 6.30 -1.63 10.63
C GLU A 76 7.71 -1.11 10.32
N LYS A 77 8.69 -2.00 10.15
CA LYS A 77 10.05 -1.62 9.73
C LYS A 77 10.06 -1.05 8.31
N ARG A 78 9.32 -1.65 7.39
CA ARG A 78 9.22 -1.18 6.01
C ARG A 78 8.53 0.17 5.93
N ASP A 79 7.45 0.37 6.66
CA ASP A 79 6.69 1.61 6.68
C ASP A 79 7.50 2.73 7.34
N ARG A 80 8.23 2.44 8.43
CA ARG A 80 9.23 3.36 9.00
C ARG A 80 10.33 3.72 8.00
N GLN A 81 10.79 2.77 7.18
CA GLN A 81 11.78 3.05 6.14
C GLN A 81 11.22 4.01 5.08
N TYR A 82 9.96 3.83 4.66
CA TYR A 82 9.30 4.76 3.75
C TYR A 82 9.16 6.16 4.35
N GLU A 83 8.78 6.28 5.63
CA GLU A 83 8.71 7.57 6.32
C GLU A 83 10.06 8.29 6.35
N ILE A 84 11.14 7.56 6.63
CA ILE A 84 12.51 8.11 6.61
C ILE A 84 12.85 8.65 5.22
N ILE A 85 12.59 7.87 4.15
CA ILE A 85 12.88 8.27 2.77
C ILE A 85 12.05 9.50 2.38
N LEU A 86 10.77 9.54 2.74
CA LEU A 86 9.89 10.68 2.46
C LEU A 86 10.39 11.95 3.16
N THR A 87 10.82 11.82 4.41
CA THR A 87 11.39 12.93 5.19
C THR A 87 12.72 13.42 4.59
N GLN A 88 13.58 12.50 4.15
CA GLN A 88 14.81 12.86 3.46
C GLN A 88 14.52 13.59 2.14
N ASN A 89 13.57 13.11 1.35
CA ASN A 89 13.18 13.74 0.10
C ASN A 89 12.59 15.14 0.31
N SER A 90 11.77 15.34 1.35
CA SER A 90 11.25 16.67 1.66
C SER A 90 12.35 17.65 2.01
N GLU A 91 13.38 17.22 2.76
CA GLU A 91 14.54 18.06 3.05
C GLU A 91 15.39 18.36 1.81
N ILE A 92 15.60 17.38 0.93
CA ILE A 92 16.32 17.59 -0.34
C ILE A 92 15.60 18.61 -1.21
N ILE A 93 14.27 18.51 -1.31
CA ILE A 93 13.44 19.48 -2.08
C ILE A 93 13.60 20.88 -1.51
N ARG A 94 13.56 21.02 -0.18
CA ARG A 94 13.75 22.31 0.51
C ARG A 94 15.14 22.90 0.19
N GLN A 95 16.19 22.10 0.30
CA GLN A 95 17.57 22.52 0.00
C GLN A 95 17.73 22.91 -1.47
N ASN A 96 17.17 22.13 -2.40
CA ASN A 96 17.18 22.46 -3.83
C ASN A 96 16.51 23.81 -4.09
N GLY A 97 15.41 24.11 -3.40
CA GLY A 97 14.75 25.42 -3.44
C GLY A 97 15.69 26.56 -3.02
N GLU A 98 16.41 26.41 -1.92
CA GLU A 98 17.37 27.43 -1.45
C GLU A 98 18.54 27.63 -2.41
N ILE A 99 19.06 26.54 -2.99
CA ILE A 99 20.14 26.60 -3.99
C ILE A 99 19.67 27.38 -5.22
N LEU A 100 18.48 27.07 -5.74
CA LEU A 100 17.91 27.78 -6.89
C LEU A 100 17.76 29.28 -6.61
N GLN A 101 17.29 29.67 -5.42
CA GLN A 101 17.20 31.08 -5.04
C GLN A 101 18.58 31.77 -5.05
N ARG A 102 19.63 31.11 -4.55
CA ARG A 102 20.99 31.65 -4.58
C ARG A 102 21.54 31.78 -6.00
N VAL A 103 21.28 30.79 -6.85
CA VAL A 103 21.69 30.81 -8.27
C VAL A 103 20.99 31.93 -9.01
N LEU A 104 19.68 32.10 -8.83
CA LEU A 104 18.91 33.19 -9.44
C LEU A 104 19.45 34.55 -9.01
N LYS A 105 19.66 34.76 -7.71
CA LYS A 105 20.25 36.00 -7.20
C LYS A 105 21.63 36.28 -7.82
N TYR A 106 22.49 35.26 -7.92
CA TYR A 106 23.79 35.41 -8.55
C TYR A 106 23.67 35.84 -10.02
N ILE A 107 22.73 35.25 -10.77
CA ILE A 107 22.50 35.62 -12.17
C ILE A 107 22.03 37.08 -12.26
N ASP A 108 21.06 37.49 -11.44
CA ASP A 108 20.53 38.86 -11.42
C ASP A 108 21.62 39.90 -11.07
N ASP A 109 22.44 39.60 -10.05
CA ASP A 109 23.55 40.46 -9.60
C ASP A 109 24.64 40.63 -10.68
N ASN A 110 24.81 39.63 -11.56
CA ASN A 110 25.82 39.66 -12.64
C ASN A 110 25.27 40.17 -13.98
N ASN A 111 23.95 40.13 -14.21
CA ASN A 111 23.30 40.73 -15.37
C ASN A 111 22.96 42.22 -15.17
N SER A 112 23.04 42.72 -13.93
CA SER A 112 22.80 44.13 -13.58
C SER A 112 24.07 45.00 -13.58
N LYS A 113 25.20 44.46 -14.07
CA LYS A 113 26.48 45.16 -14.28
C LYS A 113 26.74 45.36 -15.77
#